data_AF-A0A7V3HMZ4-F1
#
_entry.id   AF-A0A7V3HMZ4-F1
#
_cell.length_a   1.000
_cell.length_b   1.000
_cell.length_c   1.000
_cell.angle_alpha   90.00
_cell.angle_beta   90.00
_cell.angle_gamma   90.00
#
_symmetry.space_group_name_H-M   'P 1'
#
loop_
_entity.id
_entity.type
_entity.pdbx_description
1 polymer ?
#
loop_
_entity_poly.entity_id
_entity_poly.type
_entity_poly.pdbx_seq_one_letter_code
_entity_poly.pdbx_strand_id
1 'polypeptide(L)'
;MAMTEDEVLELWQRISGYTSDWDSVIEDLLDEIDSMLSQATVAREDEEYASEDTSPDLHRLRDTLLDLREVIYNEANAAIAGDIVQTELEEFFVKASDTLHEVESKVFELRELTEEFDIYEMEEDMWEEEEEEEE
;
A
#
# COMPACT_ATOMS: atom_id res chain seq x y z
N MET A 1 14.04 16.22 -26.30
CA MET A 1 14.19 17.55 -25.67
C MET A 1 14.13 17.27 -24.19
N ALA A 2 15.09 17.76 -23.41
CA ALA A 2 15.09 17.57 -21.97
C ALA A 2 13.82 18.21 -21.36
N MET A 3 13.18 17.49 -20.46
CA MET A 3 12.02 17.98 -19.71
C MET A 3 12.49 18.73 -18.45
N THR A 4 11.69 19.66 -17.94
CA THR A 4 11.92 20.23 -16.62
C THR A 4 11.29 19.36 -15.53
N GLU A 5 11.72 19.54 -14.29
CA GLU A 5 11.14 18.87 -13.12
C GLU A 5 9.63 19.17 -12.99
N ASP A 6 9.23 20.43 -13.21
CA ASP A 6 7.82 20.84 -13.22
C ASP A 6 7.01 20.12 -14.32
N GLU A 7 7.57 19.98 -15.53
CA GLU A 7 6.91 19.27 -16.62
C GLU A 7 6.73 17.78 -16.32
N VAL A 8 7.70 17.16 -15.64
CA VAL A 8 7.62 15.76 -15.20
C VAL A 8 6.57 15.59 -14.10
N LEU A 9 6.52 16.49 -13.13
CA LEU A 9 5.51 16.48 -12.06
C LEU A 9 4.09 16.73 -12.60
N GLU A 10 3.91 17.70 -13.50
CA GLU A 10 2.62 17.94 -14.15
C GLU A 10 2.17 16.73 -14.96
N LEU A 11 3.11 16.07 -15.65
CA LEU A 11 2.83 14.85 -16.41
C LEU A 11 2.37 13.72 -15.49
N TRP A 12 3.08 13.52 -14.39
CA TRP A 12 2.74 12.54 -13.35
C TRP A 12 1.32 12.77 -12.83
N GLN A 13 1.00 13.98 -12.37
CA GLN A 13 -0.32 14.31 -11.80
C GLN A 13 -1.44 14.13 -12.83
N ARG A 14 -1.18 14.50 -14.08
CA ARG A 14 -2.16 14.35 -15.18
C ARG A 14 -2.47 12.90 -15.51
N ILE A 15 -1.46 12.02 -15.47
CA ILE A 15 -1.61 10.60 -15.83
C ILE A 15 -2.18 9.80 -14.67
N SER A 16 -1.57 9.96 -13.49
CA SER A 16 -1.91 9.18 -12.31
C SER A 16 -3.20 9.64 -11.63
N GLY A 17 -3.59 10.91 -11.83
CA GLY A 17 -4.74 11.50 -11.14
C GLY A 17 -4.45 11.88 -9.68
N TYR A 18 -3.24 11.65 -9.17
CA TYR A 18 -2.82 12.11 -7.86
C TYR A 18 -2.57 13.62 -7.87
N THR A 19 -2.92 14.27 -6.75
CA THR A 19 -2.60 15.70 -6.54
C THR A 19 -1.19 15.92 -6.01
N SER A 20 -0.58 14.86 -5.47
CA SER A 20 0.74 14.86 -4.87
C SER A 20 1.76 14.23 -5.83
N ASP A 21 3.04 14.46 -5.58
CA ASP A 21 4.12 13.75 -6.25
C ASP A 21 4.13 12.26 -5.87
N TRP A 22 4.80 11.45 -6.68
CA TRP A 22 4.88 10.00 -6.47
C TRP A 22 5.56 9.62 -5.15
N ASP A 23 6.49 10.44 -4.66
CA ASP A 23 7.25 10.16 -3.44
C ASP A 23 6.32 10.23 -2.23
N SER A 24 5.53 11.30 -2.15
CA SER A 24 4.50 11.49 -1.12
C SER A 24 3.47 10.36 -1.12
N VAL A 25 2.96 9.96 -2.30
CA VAL A 25 1.97 8.87 -2.41
C VAL A 25 2.55 7.54 -1.94
N ILE A 26 3.80 7.25 -2.33
CA ILE A 26 4.49 6.03 -1.91
C ILE A 26 4.78 6.05 -0.40
N GLU A 27 5.18 7.19 0.15
CA GLU A 27 5.44 7.35 1.59
C GLU A 27 4.17 7.10 2.42
N ASP A 28 3.03 7.68 2.02
CA ASP A 28 1.74 7.46 2.69
C ASP A 28 1.38 5.96 2.73
N LEU A 29 1.58 5.23 1.62
CA LEU A 29 1.29 3.79 1.55
C LEU A 29 2.27 2.94 2.35
N LEU A 30 3.55 3.33 2.37
CA LEU A 30 4.56 2.65 3.18
C LEU A 30 4.25 2.81 4.67
N ASP A 31 3.83 4.01 5.10
CA ASP A 31 3.43 4.27 6.49
C ASP A 31 2.20 3.44 6.88
N GLU A 32 1.22 3.30 5.99
CA GLU A 32 0.05 2.44 6.24
C GLU A 32 0.46 0.96 6.37
N ILE A 33 1.29 0.46 5.47
CA ILE A 33 1.79 -0.92 5.53
C ILE A 33 2.62 -1.18 6.81
N ASP A 34 3.50 -0.25 7.19
CA ASP A 34 4.33 -0.38 8.40
C ASP A 34 3.45 -0.31 9.67
N SER A 35 2.36 0.47 9.65
CA SER A 35 1.36 0.46 10.72
C SER A 35 0.66 -0.90 10.84
N MET A 36 0.22 -1.48 9.71
CA MET A 36 -0.43 -2.80 9.69
C MET A 36 0.52 -3.91 10.15
N LEU A 37 1.79 -3.88 9.72
CA LEU A 37 2.82 -4.81 10.20
C LEU A 37 3.05 -4.71 11.71
N SER A 38 3.01 -3.49 12.25
CA SER A 38 3.14 -3.24 13.69
C SER A 38 1.95 -3.82 14.46
N GLN A 39 0.72 -3.62 13.97
CA GLN A 39 -0.50 -4.17 14.56
C GLN A 39 -0.50 -5.70 14.53
N ALA A 40 -0.14 -6.31 13.40
CA ALA A 40 -0.03 -7.76 13.27
C ALA A 40 1.01 -8.37 14.22
N THR A 41 2.08 -7.63 14.54
CA THR A 41 3.09 -8.07 15.51
C THR A 41 2.56 -8.05 16.94
N VAL A 42 1.78 -7.03 17.30
CA VAL A 42 1.14 -6.92 18.63
C VAL A 42 0.07 -7.99 18.83
N ALA A 43 -0.78 -8.24 17.83
CA ALA A 43 -1.81 -9.29 17.89
C ALA A 43 -1.21 -10.68 18.13
N ARG A 44 -0.03 -10.97 17.55
CA ARG A 44 0.71 -12.23 17.79
C ARG A 44 1.28 -12.38 19.21
N GLU A 45 1.45 -11.30 19.95
CA GLU A 45 1.96 -11.36 21.33
C GLU A 45 0.83 -11.59 22.36
N ASP A 46 -0.41 -11.20 22.03
CA ASP A 46 -1.54 -11.27 22.95
C ASP A 46 -2.42 -12.54 22.78
N GLU A 47 -2.53 -13.16 21.59
CA GLU A 47 -3.47 -14.29 21.39
C GLU A 47 -2.94 -15.49 20.58
N GLU A 48 -3.35 -16.68 21.06
CA GLU A 48 -3.09 -18.02 20.52
C GLU A 48 -3.95 -18.32 19.26
N TYR A 49 -4.45 -17.30 18.57
CA TYR A 49 -5.29 -17.44 17.38
C TYR A 49 -4.54 -17.04 16.11
N ALA A 50 -4.27 -18.06 15.29
CA ALA A 50 -3.67 -17.93 13.98
C ALA A 50 -4.70 -17.34 13.00
N SER A 51 -4.84 -16.01 12.98
CA SER A 51 -5.29 -15.32 11.77
C SER A 51 -4.28 -15.59 10.64
N GLU A 52 -4.75 -15.71 9.40
CA GLU A 52 -3.87 -15.93 8.24
C GLU A 52 -2.71 -14.93 8.29
N ASP A 53 -1.47 -15.43 8.23
CA ASP A 53 -0.27 -14.61 8.33
C ASP A 53 -0.22 -13.69 7.09
N THR A 54 -0.79 -12.48 7.19
CA THR A 54 -0.83 -11.44 6.15
C THR A 54 0.51 -10.70 6.03
N SER A 55 1.41 -10.89 7.00
CA SER A 55 2.76 -10.31 7.05
C SER A 55 3.58 -10.52 5.76
N PRO A 56 3.63 -11.73 5.15
CA PRO A 56 4.37 -11.98 3.93
C PRO A 56 3.86 -11.16 2.74
N ASP A 57 2.56 -10.87 2.69
CA ASP A 57 1.96 -10.07 1.62
C ASP A 57 2.19 -8.57 1.86
N LEU A 58 2.10 -8.10 3.11
CA LEU A 58 2.48 -6.73 3.48
C LEU A 58 3.96 -6.43 3.18
N HIS A 59 4.87 -7.34 3.53
CA HIS A 59 6.29 -7.19 3.18
C HIS A 59 6.54 -7.12 1.67
N ARG A 60 5.81 -7.91 0.87
CA ARG A 60 5.91 -7.85 -0.59
C ARG A 60 5.41 -6.53 -1.17
N LEU A 61 4.30 -6.01 -0.64
CA LEU A 61 3.77 -4.72 -1.05
C LEU A 61 4.76 -3.59 -0.72
N ARG A 62 5.34 -3.63 0.48
CA ARG A 62 6.40 -2.71 0.91
C ARG A 62 7.61 -2.74 -0.03
N ASP A 63 8.13 -3.91 -0.34
CA ASP A 63 9.27 -4.06 -1.26
C ASP A 63 8.91 -3.57 -2.68
N THR A 64 7.70 -3.85 -3.14
CA THR A 64 7.20 -3.37 -4.45
C THR A 64 7.15 -1.84 -4.51
N LEU A 65 6.70 -1.18 -3.44
CA LEU A 65 6.66 0.28 -3.35
C LEU A 65 8.07 0.90 -3.34
N LEU A 66 9.00 0.30 -2.60
CA LEU A 66 10.40 0.76 -2.56
C LEU A 66 11.09 0.62 -3.93
N ASP A 67 10.88 -0.51 -4.61
CA ASP A 67 11.39 -0.73 -5.96
C ASP A 67 10.77 0.28 -6.94
N LEU A 68 9.45 0.49 -6.85
CA LEU A 68 8.75 1.43 -7.71
C LEU A 68 9.23 2.87 -7.49
N ARG A 69 9.46 3.28 -6.23
CA ARG A 69 10.02 4.60 -5.88
C ARG A 69 11.35 4.86 -6.58
N GLU A 70 12.25 3.88 -6.51
CA GLU A 70 13.57 3.98 -7.14
C GLU A 70 13.46 4.07 -8.67
N VAL A 71 12.61 3.23 -9.27
CA VAL A 71 12.43 3.23 -10.73
C VAL A 71 11.80 4.53 -11.22
N ILE A 72 10.75 5.04 -10.55
CA ILE A 72 10.14 6.33 -10.92
C ILE A 72 11.16 7.46 -10.84
N TYR A 73 11.96 7.51 -9.77
CA TYR A 73 13.00 8.51 -9.62
C TYR A 73 14.03 8.45 -10.76
N ASN A 74 14.45 7.24 -11.15
CA ASN A 74 15.42 7.06 -12.23
C ASN A 74 14.86 7.48 -13.60
N GLU A 75 13.63 7.10 -13.93
CA GLU A 75 12.96 7.48 -15.19
C GLU A 75 12.69 8.98 -15.26
N ALA A 76 12.24 9.59 -14.17
CA ALA A 76 12.06 11.04 -14.07
C ALA A 76 13.38 11.79 -14.33
N ASN A 77 14.48 11.36 -13.71
CA ASN A 77 15.79 11.96 -13.92
C ASN A 77 16.33 11.73 -15.35
N ALA A 78 16.07 10.57 -15.94
CA ALA A 78 16.42 10.29 -17.33
C ALA A 78 15.67 11.23 -18.29
N ALA A 79 14.40 11.54 -18.04
CA ALA A 79 13.64 12.49 -18.83
C ALA A 79 14.16 13.93 -18.69
N ILE A 80 14.57 14.31 -17.48
CA ILE A 80 15.18 15.61 -17.20
C ILE A 80 16.55 15.74 -17.86
N ALA A 81 17.35 14.67 -17.86
CA ALA A 81 18.61 14.61 -18.60
C ALA A 81 18.41 14.63 -20.12
N GLY A 82 17.20 14.29 -20.59
CA GLY A 82 16.85 14.17 -21.99
C GLY A 82 17.25 12.83 -22.62
N ASP A 83 17.49 11.82 -21.79
CA ASP A 83 17.85 10.45 -22.19
C ASP A 83 16.65 9.63 -22.67
N ILE A 84 15.45 9.95 -22.16
CA ILE A 84 14.17 9.38 -22.63
C ILE A 84 13.25 10.49 -23.16
N VAL A 85 12.35 10.13 -24.08
CA VAL A 85 11.37 11.08 -24.61
C VAL A 85 10.09 11.10 -23.77
N GLN A 86 9.35 12.20 -23.83
CA GLN A 86 8.10 12.38 -23.09
C GLN A 86 7.14 11.18 -23.25
N THR A 87 6.94 10.67 -24.47
CA THR A 87 6.02 9.53 -24.69
C THR A 87 6.44 8.27 -23.95
N GLU A 88 7.75 8.01 -23.81
CA GLU A 88 8.25 6.86 -23.04
C GLU A 88 7.97 7.04 -21.55
N LEU A 89 8.19 8.27 -21.05
CA LEU A 89 7.86 8.63 -19.67
C LEU A 89 6.34 8.54 -19.40
N GLU A 90 5.50 8.95 -20.36
CA GLU A 90 4.04 8.84 -20.26
C GLU A 90 3.60 7.38 -20.14
N GLU A 91 4.11 6.50 -21.01
CA GLU A 91 3.81 5.07 -20.95
C GLU A 91 4.30 4.41 -19.65
N PHE A 92 5.44 4.88 -19.13
CA PHE A 92 5.95 4.44 -17.84
C PHE A 92 5.06 4.90 -16.69
N PHE A 93 4.66 6.17 -16.65
CA PHE A 93 3.80 6.71 -15.60
C PHE A 93 2.43 6.06 -15.57
N VAL A 94 1.85 5.66 -16.71
CA VAL A 94 0.59 4.89 -16.72
C VAL A 94 0.78 3.57 -15.97
N LYS A 95 1.85 2.82 -16.25
CA LYS A 95 2.11 1.54 -15.57
C LYS A 95 2.42 1.72 -14.09
N ALA A 96 3.17 2.76 -13.77
CA ALA A 96 3.52 3.09 -12.39
C ALA A 96 2.27 3.46 -11.58
N SER A 97 1.37 4.28 -12.14
CA SER A 97 0.10 4.64 -11.49
C SER A 97 -0.82 3.44 -11.35
N ASP A 98 -0.92 2.58 -12.38
CA ASP A 98 -1.72 1.35 -12.30
C ASP A 98 -1.21 0.44 -11.17
N THR A 99 0.11 0.30 -11.04
CA THR A 99 0.73 -0.48 -9.96
C THR A 99 0.44 0.12 -8.59
N LEU A 100 0.49 1.45 -8.45
CA LEU A 100 0.14 2.12 -7.20
C LEU A 100 -1.31 1.90 -6.81
N HIS A 101 -2.24 2.03 -7.76
CA HIS A 101 -3.65 1.75 -7.51
C HIS A 101 -3.91 0.27 -7.14
N GLU A 102 -3.17 -0.67 -7.74
CA GLU A 102 -3.25 -2.07 -7.34
C GLU A 102 -2.74 -2.30 -5.92
N VAL A 103 -1.66 -1.61 -5.52
CA VAL A 103 -1.14 -1.68 -4.14
C VAL A 103 -2.13 -1.05 -3.16
N GLU A 104 -2.64 0.15 -3.46
CA GLU A 104 -3.69 0.82 -2.67
C GLU A 104 -4.90 -0.09 -2.44
N SER A 105 -5.40 -0.71 -3.51
CA SER A 105 -6.55 -1.62 -3.42
C SER A 105 -6.26 -2.81 -2.50
N LYS A 106 -5.05 -3.38 -2.56
CA LYS A 106 -4.66 -4.51 -1.71
C LYS A 106 -4.47 -4.10 -0.25
N VAL A 107 -3.89 -2.93 0.00
CA VAL A 107 -3.77 -2.39 1.36
C VAL A 107 -5.17 -2.18 1.96
N PHE A 108 -6.09 -1.61 1.18
CA PHE A 108 -7.49 -1.44 1.58
C PHE A 108 -8.19 -2.78 1.88
N GLU A 109 -8.06 -3.78 0.99
CA GLU A 109 -8.62 -5.12 1.20
C GLU A 109 -8.06 -5.80 2.46
N LEU A 110 -6.75 -5.72 2.67
CA LEU A 110 -6.10 -6.29 3.87
C LEU A 110 -6.56 -5.58 5.15
N ARG A 111 -6.77 -4.27 5.08
CA ARG A 111 -7.30 -3.49 6.20
C ARG A 111 -8.74 -3.89 6.53
N GLU A 112 -9.62 -3.97 5.52
CA GLU A 112 -11.00 -4.42 5.73
C GLU A 112 -11.06 -5.82 6.32
N LEU A 113 -10.21 -6.75 5.86
CA LEU A 113 -10.11 -8.08 6.43
C LEU A 113 -9.76 -8.01 7.93
N THR A 114 -8.78 -7.17 8.30
CA THR A 114 -8.34 -7.03 9.69
C THR A 114 -9.45 -6.44 10.57
N GLU A 115 -10.20 -5.45 10.09
CA GLU A 115 -11.33 -4.85 10.82
C GLU A 115 -12.56 -5.78 10.91
N GLU A 116 -12.78 -6.66 9.93
CA GLU A 116 -13.90 -7.63 9.95
C GLU A 116 -13.67 -8.75 10.98
N PHE A 117 -12.42 -9.20 11.19
CA PHE A 117 -12.08 -10.19 12.22
C PHE A 117 -12.30 -9.66 13.65
N ASP A 118 -11.96 -8.40 13.93
CA ASP A 118 -12.19 -7.76 15.24
C ASP A 118 -13.68 -7.75 15.66
N ILE A 119 -14.61 -7.74 14.70
CA ILE A 119 -16.06 -7.72 14.99
C ILE A 119 -16.57 -9.12 15.34
N TYR A 120 -16.06 -10.17 14.71
CA TYR A 120 -16.53 -11.54 14.93
C TYR A 120 -16.04 -12.13 16.26
N GLU A 121 -14.82 -11.80 16.73
CA GLU A 121 -14.34 -12.21 18.07
C GLU A 121 -15.18 -11.60 19.20
N MET A 122 -15.63 -10.34 19.06
CA MET A 122 -16.50 -9.71 20.07
C MET A 122 -17.92 -10.31 20.13
N GLU A 123 -18.40 -10.93 19.06
CA GLU A 123 -19.71 -11.61 19.07
C GLU A 123 -19.63 -12.99 19.72
N GLU A 124 -18.53 -13.74 19.57
CA GLU A 124 -18.39 -15.08 20.16
C GLU A 124 -18.34 -15.05 21.70
N ASP A 125 -17.69 -14.02 22.27
CA ASP A 125 -17.66 -13.76 23.73
C ASP A 125 -19.04 -13.42 24.35
N MET A 126 -20.05 -13.05 23.55
CA MET A 126 -21.41 -12.80 24.05
C MET A 126 -22.33 -14.02 24.00
N TRP A 127 -21.89 -15.14 23.40
CA TRP A 127 -22.68 -16.38 23.32
C TRP A 127 -22.21 -17.49 24.26
N GLU A 128 -21.09 -17.32 24.97
CA GLU A 128 -20.55 -18.29 25.94
C GLU A 128 -21.04 -18.11 27.39
N GLU A 129 -22.04 -17.25 27.64
CA GLU A 129 -22.57 -17.01 29.00
C GLU A 129 -24.04 -17.47 29.16
N GLU A 130 -24.40 -18.67 28.68
CA GLU A 130 -25.72 -19.26 29.03
C GLU A 130 -25.75 -20.80 29.07
N GLU A 131 -24.70 -21.49 29.52
CA GLU A 131 -24.83 -22.89 29.94
C GLU A 131 -23.98 -23.18 31.20
N GLU A 132 -24.49 -22.86 32.38
CA GLU A 132 -24.25 -23.64 33.61
C GLU A 132 -25.11 -23.13 34.80
N GLU A 133 -26.38 -23.53 34.84
CA GLU A 133 -27.07 -23.79 36.11
C GLU A 133 -27.77 -25.17 36.02
N GLU A 134 -26.98 -26.24 36.07
CA GLU A 134 -27.46 -27.55 36.52
C GLU A 134 -27.13 -27.73 38.02
N GLU A 135 -28.20 -27.72 38.84
CA GLU A 135 -28.46 -28.40 40.14
C GLU A 135 -29.06 -27.54 41.27
#